data_AF-A0A3G9IU24-F1
#
_entry.id   AF-A0A3G9IU24-F1
#
_cell.length_a   1.000
_cell.length_b   1.000
_cell.length_c   1.000
_cell.angle_alpha   90.00
_cell.angle_beta   90.00
_cell.angle_gamma   90.00
#
_symmetry.space_group_name_H-M   'P 1'
#
loop_
_entity.id
_entity.type
_entity.pdbx_description
1 polymer ?
#
loop_
_entity_poly.entity_id
_entity_poly.type
_entity_poly.pdbx_seq_one_letter_code
_entity_poly.pdbx_strand_id
1 'polypeptide(L)'
;MRVPDWSDLLPEEPGETAALRVTAESHEAEVLGGAATRRRMRLITFDQLLSGGSNLLVAIVAAHVLPTESFGRYGIVAMVYILSAGVIRALVNDPALVHPEEATGRRPEVVGANLMLGLGVGLLVVGTGALARLRSPDLGEALMILGACLPLLGLQDLGRYLGIINQRPGRAIVLDGLWLALLAIFLPFVFLSSERTLPVFILAWAGSGALAGLLVPFYYRHPFVRPGHRWLAYTWWFAWRYLASYLTTQTAGLAALVGVNAIAGARQLGGLQGSIVLTRPYGLVQAAMNASAVSEVARSDAGAAEVRAHAFRTSRLATLVALANTIVMLALPTFLGRAVLSNTWDAAKPLLLATGVQIVFLGMTTGLRAALMGRKQTQYTVSLDIVTTVLMMIAVFVGAWQNGALGAVWGATIVQGVAVLMWWRLLAWRSAVGALEPVVVEPETA
;
A
#
# COMPACT_ATOMS: atom_id res chain seq x y z
N MET A 1 63.28 -8.97 -62.80
CA MET A 1 61.82 -9.20 -62.87
C MET A 1 61.36 -9.72 -61.52
N ARG A 2 60.72 -8.87 -60.69
CA ARG A 2 60.01 -9.28 -59.47
C ARG A 2 58.52 -9.00 -59.71
N VAL A 3 57.70 -10.03 -59.54
CA VAL A 3 56.24 -9.96 -59.65
C VAL A 3 55.70 -9.23 -58.40
N PRO A 4 54.72 -8.32 -58.52
CA PRO A 4 54.11 -7.70 -57.35
C PRO A 4 53.26 -8.73 -56.59
N ASP A 5 53.41 -8.74 -55.27
CA ASP A 5 52.60 -9.53 -54.34
C ASP A 5 51.24 -8.84 -54.19
N TRP A 6 50.15 -9.57 -54.46
CA TRP A 6 48.77 -9.07 -54.45
C TRP A 6 48.03 -9.45 -53.16
N SER A 7 48.74 -9.93 -52.13
CA SER A 7 48.15 -10.33 -50.84
C SER A 7 47.52 -9.17 -50.05
N ASP A 8 47.81 -7.91 -50.39
CA ASP A 8 47.24 -6.71 -49.74
C ASP A 8 45.87 -6.25 -50.30
N LEU A 9 45.25 -7.01 -51.22
CA LEU A 9 43.94 -6.66 -51.81
C LEU A 9 42.74 -7.46 -51.27
N LEU A 10 42.93 -8.30 -50.25
CA LEU A 10 41.78 -8.87 -49.54
C LEU A 10 41.41 -7.95 -48.37
N PRO A 11 40.19 -7.39 -48.35
CA PRO A 11 39.74 -6.65 -47.18
C PRO A 11 39.73 -7.61 -45.99
N GLU A 12 40.54 -7.35 -44.96
CA GLU A 12 40.34 -7.97 -43.65
C GLU A 12 38.90 -7.69 -43.25
N GLU A 13 38.06 -8.71 -43.09
CA GLU A 13 36.68 -8.52 -42.62
C GLU A 13 36.70 -7.96 -41.18
N PRO A 14 36.44 -6.65 -40.96
CA PRO A 14 36.44 -6.08 -39.63
C PRO A 14 34.97 -6.00 -39.22
N GLY A 15 34.38 -7.13 -38.85
CA GLY A 15 32.93 -7.15 -38.60
C GLY A 15 32.44 -8.27 -37.71
N GLU A 16 32.76 -9.52 -38.05
CA GLU A 16 32.02 -10.65 -37.48
C GLU A 16 32.36 -10.92 -36.01
N THR A 17 33.64 -10.91 -35.63
CA THR A 17 34.06 -11.17 -34.23
C THR A 17 33.75 -10.02 -33.28
N ALA A 18 33.78 -8.77 -33.74
CA ALA A 18 33.40 -7.61 -32.95
C ALA A 18 31.88 -7.52 -32.79
N ALA A 19 31.10 -7.76 -33.86
CA ALA A 19 29.65 -7.82 -33.80
C ALA A 19 29.17 -8.97 -32.91
N LEU A 20 29.76 -10.17 -33.03
CA LEU A 20 29.45 -11.31 -32.17
C LEU A 20 29.75 -11.04 -30.69
N ARG A 21 30.85 -10.35 -30.37
CA ARG A 21 31.18 -9.92 -29.00
C ARG A 21 30.19 -8.89 -28.46
N VAL A 22 29.83 -7.87 -29.24
CA VAL A 22 28.82 -6.87 -28.84
C VAL A 22 27.44 -7.52 -28.65
N THR A 23 27.06 -8.49 -29.49
CA THR A 23 25.81 -9.24 -29.31
C THR A 23 25.85 -10.17 -28.09
N ALA A 24 26.99 -10.79 -27.78
CA ALA A 24 27.13 -11.64 -26.61
C ALA A 24 27.11 -10.81 -25.31
N GLU A 25 27.83 -9.68 -25.26
CA GLU A 25 27.84 -8.77 -24.12
C GLU A 25 26.47 -8.11 -23.88
N SER A 26 25.76 -7.73 -24.94
CA SER A 26 24.40 -7.21 -24.82
C SER A 26 23.39 -8.27 -24.36
N HIS A 27 23.49 -9.51 -24.88
CA HIS A 27 22.64 -10.61 -24.44
C HIS A 27 22.94 -11.03 -22.99
N GLU A 28 24.21 -11.04 -22.59
CA GLU A 28 24.62 -11.35 -21.22
C GLU A 28 24.20 -10.23 -20.25
N ALA A 29 24.32 -8.95 -20.64
CA ALA A 29 23.79 -7.82 -19.89
C ALA A 29 22.25 -7.84 -19.77
N GLU A 30 21.54 -8.29 -20.81
CA GLU A 30 20.08 -8.44 -20.82
C GLU A 30 19.62 -9.62 -19.93
N VAL A 31 20.35 -10.73 -19.96
CA VAL A 31 20.10 -11.90 -19.09
C VAL A 31 20.41 -11.59 -17.62
N LEU A 32 21.53 -10.92 -17.34
CA LEU A 32 21.90 -10.45 -16.00
C LEU A 32 20.93 -9.38 -15.49
N GLY A 33 20.52 -8.46 -16.36
CA GLY A 33 19.47 -7.47 -16.10
C GLY A 33 18.12 -8.10 -15.80
N GLY A 34 17.74 -9.13 -16.56
CA GLY A 34 16.50 -9.90 -16.36
C GLY A 34 16.52 -10.75 -15.08
N ALA A 35 17.67 -11.31 -14.70
CA ALA A 35 17.85 -12.03 -13.44
C ALA A 35 17.79 -11.09 -12.23
N ALA A 36 18.46 -9.93 -12.31
CA ALA A 36 18.42 -8.90 -11.29
C ALA A 36 17.00 -8.33 -11.11
N THR A 37 16.27 -8.11 -12.20
CA THR A 37 14.88 -7.63 -12.21
C THR A 37 13.93 -8.65 -11.57
N ARG A 38 14.03 -9.93 -11.94
CA ARG A 38 13.23 -11.01 -11.31
C ARG A 38 13.53 -11.17 -9.83
N ARG A 39 14.80 -11.08 -9.43
CA ARG A 39 15.21 -11.13 -8.01
C ARG A 39 14.63 -9.95 -7.22
N ARG A 40 14.66 -8.73 -7.78
CA ARG A 40 14.10 -7.53 -7.15
C ARG A 40 12.59 -7.62 -6.97
N MET A 41 11.86 -8.06 -7.99
CA MET A 41 10.40 -8.20 -7.91
C MET A 41 9.98 -9.24 -6.86
N ARG A 42 10.74 -10.32 -6.73
CA ARG A 42 10.57 -11.31 -5.65
C ARG A 42 10.80 -10.68 -4.27
N LEU A 43 11.82 -9.84 -4.12
CA LEU A 43 12.13 -9.16 -2.86
C LEU A 43 11.05 -8.13 -2.47
N ILE A 44 10.52 -7.36 -3.43
CA ILE A 44 9.41 -6.42 -3.17
C ILE A 44 8.15 -7.18 -2.77
N THR A 45 7.83 -8.27 -3.48
CA THR A 45 6.68 -9.11 -3.15
C THR A 45 6.83 -9.71 -1.74
N PHE A 46 8.02 -10.23 -1.41
CA PHE A 46 8.31 -10.78 -0.10
C PHE A 46 8.23 -9.74 1.01
N ASP A 47 8.75 -8.54 0.81
CA ASP A 47 8.64 -7.40 1.74
C ASP A 47 7.18 -7.05 2.04
N GLN A 48 6.33 -6.95 1.03
CA GLN A 48 4.90 -6.64 1.24
C GLN A 48 4.15 -7.76 1.96
N LEU A 49 4.48 -9.03 1.65
CA LEU A 49 3.92 -10.18 2.37
C LEU A 49 4.39 -10.22 3.83
N LEU A 50 5.68 -9.94 4.07
CA LEU A 50 6.24 -9.85 5.42
C LEU A 50 5.55 -8.72 6.20
N SER A 51 5.58 -7.50 5.67
CA SER A 51 4.97 -6.33 6.31
C SER A 51 3.48 -6.52 6.63
N GLY A 52 2.71 -7.03 5.67
CA GLY A 52 1.29 -7.25 5.89
C GLY A 52 1.02 -8.43 6.84
N GLY A 53 1.78 -9.53 6.73
CA GLY A 53 1.70 -10.68 7.64
C GLY A 53 2.07 -10.31 9.07
N SER A 54 3.08 -9.46 9.25
CA SER A 54 3.49 -8.95 10.56
C SER A 54 2.47 -8.02 11.18
N ASN A 55 1.81 -7.15 10.40
CA ASN A 55 0.71 -6.34 10.91
C ASN A 55 -0.49 -7.19 11.34
N LEU A 56 -0.78 -8.27 10.60
CA LEU A 56 -1.80 -9.26 11.02
C LEU A 56 -1.38 -9.96 12.32
N LEU A 57 -0.11 -10.39 12.42
CA LEU A 57 0.42 -11.01 13.63
C LEU A 57 0.29 -10.08 14.84
N VAL A 58 0.64 -8.80 14.71
CA VAL A 58 0.48 -7.81 15.78
C VAL A 58 -0.98 -7.72 16.23
N ALA A 59 -1.93 -7.69 15.30
CA ALA A 59 -3.35 -7.64 15.64
C ALA A 59 -3.81 -8.91 16.37
N ILE A 60 -3.33 -10.09 15.94
CA ILE A 60 -3.59 -11.37 16.62
C ILE A 60 -3.01 -11.36 18.03
N VAL A 61 -1.75 -10.93 18.19
CA VAL A 61 -1.10 -10.83 19.50
C VAL A 61 -1.85 -9.85 20.40
N ALA A 62 -2.25 -8.69 19.90
CA ALA A 62 -3.05 -7.71 20.64
C ALA A 62 -4.35 -8.34 21.17
N ALA A 63 -5.02 -9.15 20.35
CA ALA A 63 -6.24 -9.86 20.75
C ALA A 63 -6.04 -10.89 21.87
N HIS A 64 -4.84 -11.47 21.98
CA HIS A 64 -4.53 -12.46 23.02
C HIS A 64 -3.99 -11.82 24.31
N VAL A 65 -3.29 -10.69 24.20
CA VAL A 65 -2.63 -10.02 25.33
C VAL A 65 -3.56 -9.05 26.04
N LEU A 66 -4.36 -8.30 25.28
CA LEU A 66 -5.19 -7.22 25.81
C LEU A 66 -6.55 -7.74 26.30
N PRO A 67 -7.07 -7.20 27.41
CA PRO A 67 -8.47 -7.37 27.77
C PRO A 67 -9.41 -6.92 26.64
N THR A 68 -10.62 -7.47 26.57
CA THR A 68 -11.59 -7.20 25.48
C THR A 68 -11.86 -5.71 25.26
N GLU A 69 -12.00 -4.94 26.34
CA GLU A 69 -12.21 -3.49 26.25
C GLU A 69 -10.99 -2.77 25.67
N SER A 70 -9.79 -3.10 26.16
CA SER A 70 -8.51 -2.57 25.66
C SER A 70 -8.26 -2.96 24.21
N PHE A 71 -8.70 -4.14 23.77
CA PHE A 71 -8.63 -4.57 22.37
C PHE A 71 -9.57 -3.75 21.47
N GLY A 72 -10.77 -3.41 21.94
CA GLY A 72 -11.67 -2.48 21.23
C GLY A 72 -11.02 -1.10 21.05
N ARG A 73 -10.37 -0.59 22.10
CA ARG A 73 -9.59 0.67 22.06
C ARG A 73 -8.35 0.56 21.15
N TYR A 74 -7.68 -0.59 21.10
CA TYR A 74 -6.61 -0.86 20.14
C TYR A 74 -7.09 -0.67 18.69
N GLY A 75 -8.31 -1.12 18.35
CA GLY A 75 -8.89 -0.90 17.04
C GLY A 75 -8.98 0.60 16.65
N ILE A 76 -9.28 1.47 17.62
CA ILE A 76 -9.30 2.93 17.42
C ILE A 76 -7.87 3.43 17.15
N VAL A 77 -6.90 3.05 17.98
CA VAL A 77 -5.49 3.44 17.82
C VAL A 77 -4.95 2.97 16.47
N ALA A 78 -5.25 1.73 16.06
CA ALA A 78 -4.87 1.16 14.78
C ALA A 78 -5.48 1.93 13.60
N MET A 79 -6.75 2.34 13.70
CA MET A 79 -7.39 3.18 12.67
C MET A 79 -6.72 4.56 12.57
N VAL A 80 -6.45 5.21 13.71
CA VAL A 80 -5.73 6.49 13.75
C VAL A 80 -4.35 6.36 13.12
N TYR A 81 -3.62 5.28 13.40
CA TYR A 81 -2.34 5.00 12.75
C TYR A 81 -2.49 4.82 11.24
N ILE A 82 -3.42 3.99 10.77
CA ILE A 82 -3.64 3.75 9.34
C ILE A 82 -3.89 5.07 8.60
N LEU A 83 -4.79 5.91 9.13
CA LEU A 83 -5.09 7.23 8.56
C LEU A 83 -3.86 8.13 8.55
N SER A 84 -3.15 8.20 9.66
CA SER A 84 -1.95 9.06 9.81
C SER A 84 -0.84 8.64 8.85
N ALA A 85 -0.51 7.36 8.82
CA ALA A 85 0.50 6.79 7.93
C ALA A 85 0.11 6.99 6.46
N GLY A 86 -1.17 6.81 6.12
CA GLY A 86 -1.65 7.03 4.76
C GLY A 86 -1.59 8.48 4.29
N VAL A 87 -1.85 9.46 5.17
CA VAL A 87 -1.64 10.88 4.84
C VAL A 87 -0.18 11.18 4.52
N ILE A 88 0.75 10.71 5.37
CA ILE A 88 2.20 10.88 5.14
C ILE A 88 2.61 10.21 3.83
N ARG A 89 2.13 8.99 3.58
CA ARG A 89 2.42 8.22 2.38
C ARG A 89 1.91 8.91 1.11
N ALA A 90 0.66 9.35 1.10
CA ALA A 90 0.05 10.01 -0.04
C ALA A 90 0.73 11.34 -0.40
N LEU A 91 1.24 12.08 0.59
CA LEU A 91 1.88 13.38 0.37
C LEU A 91 3.38 13.29 0.07
N VAL A 92 4.06 12.21 0.47
CA VAL A 92 5.53 12.10 0.35
C VAL A 92 5.96 10.82 -0.36
N ASN A 93 5.60 9.66 0.17
CA ASN A 93 6.16 8.38 -0.25
C ASN A 93 5.68 7.99 -1.66
N ASP A 94 4.39 8.15 -1.95
CA ASP A 94 3.83 7.85 -3.27
C ASP A 94 4.34 8.83 -4.34
N PRO A 95 4.37 10.16 -4.11
CA PRO A 95 5.07 11.10 -4.97
C PRO A 95 6.53 10.73 -5.26
N ALA A 96 7.27 10.30 -4.24
CA ALA A 96 8.66 9.89 -4.39
C ALA A 96 8.82 8.60 -5.20
N LEU A 97 7.85 7.67 -5.12
CA LEU A 97 7.84 6.44 -5.90
C LEU A 97 7.55 6.69 -7.39
N VAL A 98 6.73 7.70 -7.68
CA VAL A 98 6.35 8.10 -9.04
C VAL A 98 7.43 8.94 -9.72
N HIS A 99 8.22 9.68 -8.96
CA HIS A 99 9.33 10.52 -9.41
C HIS A 99 10.65 10.10 -8.76
N PRO A 100 11.16 8.89 -9.07
CA PRO A 100 12.28 8.29 -8.35
C PRO A 100 13.61 9.03 -8.56
N GLU A 101 13.81 9.66 -9.71
CA GLU A 101 15.03 10.42 -10.04
C GLU A 101 15.07 11.74 -9.27
N GLU A 102 13.97 12.48 -9.28
CA GLU A 102 13.83 13.74 -8.56
C GLU A 102 13.87 13.51 -7.05
N ALA A 103 13.21 12.46 -6.56
CA ALA A 103 13.29 12.03 -5.16
C ALA A 103 14.71 11.64 -4.77
N THR A 104 15.48 11.05 -5.68
CA THR A 104 16.90 10.70 -5.49
C THR A 104 17.80 11.94 -5.43
N GLY A 105 17.57 12.93 -6.29
CA GLY A 105 18.30 14.20 -6.26
C GLY A 105 17.98 15.07 -5.04
N ARG A 106 16.74 15.00 -4.54
CA ARG A 106 16.22 15.83 -3.44
C ARG A 106 15.99 15.06 -2.13
N ARG A 107 16.64 13.89 -1.94
CA ARG A 107 16.43 13.01 -0.76
C ARG A 107 16.39 13.75 0.59
N PRO A 108 17.30 14.69 0.93
CA PRO A 108 17.22 15.45 2.18
C PRO A 108 15.90 16.18 2.41
N GLU A 109 15.28 16.68 1.33
CA GLU A 109 14.01 17.40 1.37
C GLU A 109 12.83 16.42 1.46
N VAL A 110 12.92 15.24 0.81
CA VAL A 110 11.94 14.15 0.95
C VAL A 110 11.88 13.66 2.40
N VAL A 111 13.04 13.39 3.00
CA VAL A 111 13.15 12.99 4.42
C VAL A 111 12.62 14.09 5.33
N GLY A 112 12.99 15.34 5.07
CA GLY A 112 12.47 16.49 5.82
C GLY A 112 10.96 16.66 5.70
N ALA A 113 10.37 16.41 4.53
CA ALA A 113 8.93 16.50 4.31
C ALA A 113 8.19 15.42 5.09
N ASN A 114 8.70 14.19 5.07
CA ASN A 114 8.15 13.08 5.83
C ASN A 114 8.20 13.35 7.34
N LEU A 115 9.34 13.81 7.87
CA LEU A 115 9.48 14.17 9.29
C LEU A 115 8.56 15.33 9.68
N MET A 116 8.47 16.36 8.83
CA MET A 116 7.60 17.52 9.10
C MET A 116 6.12 17.13 9.15
N LEU A 117 5.66 16.32 8.20
CA LEU A 117 4.28 15.80 8.22
C LEU A 117 4.05 14.82 9.38
N GLY A 118 5.02 13.94 9.64
CA GLY A 118 4.97 13.02 10.76
C GLY A 118 4.89 13.73 12.12
N LEU A 119 5.61 14.85 12.28
CA LEU A 119 5.51 15.73 13.45
C LEU A 119 4.16 16.44 13.51
N GLY A 120 3.70 17.02 12.40
CA GLY A 120 2.40 17.71 12.35
C GLY A 120 1.23 16.79 12.70
N VAL A 121 1.15 15.63 12.04
CA VAL A 121 0.13 14.61 12.32
C VAL A 121 0.33 14.02 13.72
N GLY A 122 1.57 13.78 14.13
CA GLY A 122 1.93 13.32 15.47
C GLY A 122 1.40 14.23 16.58
N LEU A 123 1.63 15.53 16.46
CA LEU A 123 1.14 16.54 17.42
C LEU A 123 -0.39 16.59 17.46
N LEU A 124 -1.07 16.48 16.32
CA LEU A 124 -2.53 16.37 16.28
C LEU A 124 -3.00 15.13 17.04
N VAL A 125 -2.38 13.96 16.80
CA VAL A 125 -2.72 12.71 17.48
C VAL A 125 -2.45 12.81 18.99
N VAL A 126 -1.32 13.39 19.41
CA VAL A 126 -1.03 13.67 20.83
C VAL A 126 -2.10 14.56 21.44
N GLY A 127 -2.49 15.65 20.77
CA GLY A 127 -3.57 16.53 21.22
C GLY A 127 -4.91 15.80 21.37
N THR A 128 -5.28 14.95 20.40
CA THR A 128 -6.48 14.11 20.51
C THR A 128 -6.38 13.09 21.65
N GLY A 129 -5.19 12.54 21.89
CA GLY A 129 -4.92 11.64 23.01
C GLY A 129 -5.06 12.34 24.36
N ALA A 130 -4.54 13.56 24.50
CA ALA A 130 -4.69 14.37 25.71
C ALA A 130 -6.17 14.67 26.01
N LEU A 131 -6.98 14.98 24.99
CA LEU A 131 -8.43 15.15 25.14
C LEU A 131 -9.14 13.83 25.46
N ALA A 132 -8.79 12.72 24.79
CA ALA A 132 -9.37 11.41 25.03
C ALA A 132 -9.06 10.89 26.44
N ARG A 133 -7.89 11.23 27.00
CA ARG A 133 -7.46 10.89 28.36
C ARG A 133 -8.47 11.34 29.42
N LEU A 134 -9.17 12.46 29.19
CA LEU A 134 -10.18 12.99 30.11
C LEU A 134 -11.38 12.05 30.32
N ARG A 135 -11.66 11.18 29.34
CA ARG A 135 -12.75 10.18 29.42
C ARG A 135 -12.26 8.74 29.48
N SER A 136 -11.13 8.45 28.84
CA SER A 136 -10.53 7.13 28.78
C SER A 136 -9.00 7.27 28.89
N PRO A 137 -8.45 7.16 30.11
CA PRO A 137 -7.01 7.33 30.36
C PRO A 137 -6.15 6.44 29.46
N ASP A 138 -6.45 5.14 29.37
CA ASP A 138 -5.68 4.19 28.56
C ASP A 138 -5.68 4.53 27.07
N LEU A 139 -6.84 4.92 26.51
CA LEU A 139 -6.93 5.30 25.10
C LEU A 139 -6.15 6.59 24.84
N GLY A 140 -6.29 7.57 25.73
CA GLY A 140 -5.57 8.82 25.64
C GLY A 140 -4.06 8.63 25.67
N GLU A 141 -3.55 7.83 26.62
CA GLU A 141 -2.14 7.48 26.72
C GLU A 141 -1.62 6.75 25.48
N ALA A 142 -2.36 5.76 25.00
CA ALA A 142 -2.01 5.01 23.80
C ALA A 142 -1.92 5.90 22.55
N LEU A 143 -2.86 6.85 22.39
CA LEU A 143 -2.83 7.83 21.31
C LEU A 143 -1.65 8.81 21.45
N MET A 144 -1.34 9.27 22.67
CA MET A 144 -0.19 10.14 22.89
C MET A 144 1.13 9.43 22.55
N ILE A 145 1.29 8.16 22.95
CA ILE A 145 2.46 7.34 22.60
C ILE A 145 2.55 7.16 21.08
N LEU A 146 1.45 6.78 20.43
CA LEU A 146 1.40 6.65 18.97
C LEU A 146 1.82 7.96 18.29
N GLY A 147 1.23 9.09 18.71
CA GLY A 147 1.51 10.41 18.15
C GLY A 147 2.97 10.83 18.30
N ALA A 148 3.59 10.52 19.45
CA ALA A 148 5.02 10.74 19.66
C ALA A 148 5.92 9.86 18.77
N CYS A 149 5.48 8.65 18.45
CA CYS A 149 6.20 7.72 17.57
C CYS A 149 6.00 8.01 16.06
N LEU A 150 4.93 8.70 15.66
CA LEU A 150 4.56 8.90 14.25
C LEU A 150 5.66 9.50 13.35
N PRO A 151 6.48 10.49 13.77
CA PRO A 151 7.57 11.00 12.94
C PRO A 151 8.57 9.91 12.54
N LEU A 152 8.91 9.04 13.48
CA LEU A 152 9.89 7.98 13.29
C LEU A 152 9.28 6.75 12.59
N LEU A 153 8.00 6.45 12.83
CA LEU A 153 7.25 5.47 12.06
C LEU A 153 7.12 5.88 10.59
N GLY A 154 6.86 7.16 10.33
CA GLY A 154 6.86 7.73 8.99
C GLY A 154 8.23 7.60 8.32
N LEU A 155 9.30 7.83 9.08
CA LEU A 155 10.67 7.68 8.59
C LEU A 155 11.02 6.22 8.27
N GLN A 156 10.59 5.28 9.12
CA GLN A 156 10.70 3.85 8.86
C GLN A 156 10.02 3.47 7.53
N ASP A 157 8.76 3.89 7.34
CA ASP A 157 8.00 3.60 6.11
C ASP A 157 8.68 4.21 4.88
N LEU A 158 9.12 5.47 4.97
CA LEU A 158 9.89 6.11 3.91
C LEU A 158 11.19 5.36 3.59
N GLY A 159 11.89 4.85 4.61
CA GLY A 159 13.09 4.04 4.45
C GLY A 159 12.90 2.84 3.52
N ARG A 160 11.71 2.21 3.56
CA ARG A 160 11.36 1.11 2.65
C ARG A 160 11.16 1.61 1.22
N TYR A 161 10.43 2.70 1.05
CA TYR A 161 10.21 3.34 -0.24
C TYR A 161 11.52 3.81 -0.88
N LEU A 162 12.43 4.41 -0.11
CA LEU A 162 13.77 4.76 -0.57
C LEU A 162 14.58 3.53 -0.98
N GLY A 163 14.35 2.38 -0.35
CA GLY A 163 14.96 1.11 -0.76
C GLY A 163 14.48 0.68 -2.15
N ILE A 164 13.18 0.83 -2.41
CA ILE A 164 12.56 0.53 -3.71
C ILE A 164 13.03 1.52 -4.78
N ILE A 165 13.00 2.82 -4.49
CA ILE A 165 13.43 3.90 -5.39
C ILE A 165 14.91 3.72 -5.80
N ASN A 166 15.77 3.40 -4.83
CA ASN A 166 17.21 3.22 -5.06
C ASN A 166 17.59 1.83 -5.59
N GLN A 167 16.62 1.02 -6.04
CA GLN A 167 16.82 -0.33 -6.57
C GLN A 167 17.53 -1.31 -5.62
N ARG A 168 17.34 -1.12 -4.31
CA ARG A 168 17.89 -1.98 -3.24
C ARG A 168 16.76 -2.48 -2.33
N PRO A 169 15.79 -3.27 -2.83
CA PRO A 169 14.62 -3.70 -2.05
C PRO A 169 14.99 -4.56 -0.82
N GLY A 170 16.16 -5.21 -0.81
CA GLY A 170 16.66 -5.89 0.39
C GLY A 170 16.82 -4.98 1.61
N ARG A 171 16.91 -3.66 1.40
CA ARG A 171 16.92 -2.65 2.46
C ARG A 171 15.59 -2.54 3.19
N ALA A 172 14.48 -2.69 2.47
CA ALA A 172 13.15 -2.68 3.06
C ALA A 172 12.98 -3.91 3.99
N ILE A 173 13.43 -5.07 3.53
CA ILE A 173 13.44 -6.32 4.32
C ILE A 173 14.26 -6.18 5.61
N VAL A 174 15.42 -5.53 5.57
CA VAL A 174 16.23 -5.30 6.78
C VAL A 174 15.51 -4.39 7.77
N LEU A 175 14.85 -3.32 7.29
CA LEU A 175 14.08 -2.42 8.16
C LEU A 175 12.86 -3.13 8.79
N ASP A 176 12.13 -3.92 8.01
CA ASP A 176 10.97 -4.68 8.49
C ASP A 176 11.40 -5.82 9.44
N GLY A 177 12.50 -6.50 9.12
CA GLY A 177 13.11 -7.51 9.97
C GLY A 177 13.63 -6.94 11.30
N LEU A 178 14.24 -5.75 11.27
CA LEU A 178 14.68 -5.07 12.48
C LEU A 178 13.50 -4.68 13.36
N TRP A 179 12.46 -4.08 12.79
CA TRP A 179 11.25 -3.74 13.53
C TRP A 179 10.63 -4.98 14.19
N LEU A 180 10.52 -6.08 13.46
CA LEU A 180 10.04 -7.36 13.99
C LEU A 180 10.92 -7.90 15.11
N ALA A 181 12.24 -7.83 14.97
CA ALA A 181 13.17 -8.27 16.00
C ALA A 181 13.04 -7.44 17.28
N LEU A 182 12.98 -6.11 17.14
CA LEU A 182 12.76 -5.19 18.25
C LEU A 182 11.41 -5.45 18.92
N LEU A 183 10.34 -5.62 18.14
CA LEU A 183 9.04 -5.97 18.66
C LEU A 183 9.08 -7.29 19.43
N ALA A 184 9.72 -8.33 18.88
CA ALA A 184 9.86 -9.62 19.54
C ALA A 184 10.65 -9.55 20.86
N ILE A 185 11.60 -8.61 20.97
CA ILE A 185 12.34 -8.32 22.21
C ILE A 185 11.43 -7.60 23.23
N PHE A 186 10.64 -6.61 22.80
CA PHE A 186 9.81 -5.83 23.72
C PHE A 186 8.51 -6.53 24.12
N LEU A 187 8.00 -7.44 23.29
CA LEU A 187 6.72 -8.11 23.50
C LEU A 187 6.66 -8.96 24.80
N PRO A 188 7.70 -9.74 25.18
CA PRO A 188 7.76 -10.42 26.47
C PRO A 188 7.58 -9.49 27.68
N PHE A 189 8.09 -8.26 27.62
CA PHE A 189 7.91 -7.30 28.71
C PHE A 189 6.44 -6.89 28.88
N VAL A 190 5.66 -6.87 27.79
CA VAL A 190 4.20 -6.67 27.85
C VAL A 190 3.52 -7.85 28.56
N PHE A 191 3.92 -9.08 28.24
CA PHE A 191 3.39 -10.30 28.86
C PHE A 191 3.72 -10.42 30.35
N LEU A 192 4.93 -9.99 30.74
CA LEU A 192 5.46 -10.05 32.10
C LEU A 192 5.02 -8.85 32.96
N SER A 193 4.56 -7.75 32.35
CA SER A 193 4.02 -6.63 33.11
C SER A 193 2.74 -7.07 33.84
N SER A 194 2.63 -6.69 35.11
CA SER A 194 1.46 -6.97 35.95
C SER A 194 0.18 -6.33 35.41
N GLU A 195 0.32 -5.26 34.62
CA GLU A 195 -0.78 -4.54 34.00
C GLU A 195 -0.65 -4.61 32.47
N ARG A 196 -1.33 -5.58 31.85
CA ARG A 196 -1.41 -5.76 30.39
C ARG A 196 -2.26 -4.66 29.75
N THR A 197 -1.76 -3.44 29.78
CA THR A 197 -2.48 -2.25 29.35
C THR A 197 -2.23 -1.92 27.88
N LEU A 198 -3.18 -1.21 27.29
CA LEU A 198 -3.09 -0.75 25.91
C LEU A 198 -1.87 0.17 25.68
N PRO A 199 -1.55 1.16 26.53
CA PRO A 199 -0.39 2.03 26.34
C PRO A 199 0.93 1.27 26.27
N VAL A 200 1.13 0.27 27.14
CA VAL A 200 2.36 -0.55 27.15
C VAL A 200 2.48 -1.37 25.86
N PHE A 201 1.39 -1.96 25.39
CA PHE A 201 1.37 -2.69 24.11
C PHE A 201 1.69 -1.75 22.93
N ILE A 202 1.07 -0.57 22.89
CA ILE A 202 1.32 0.43 21.83
C ILE A 202 2.75 0.95 21.91
N LEU A 203 3.32 1.14 23.10
CA LEU A 203 4.73 1.51 23.25
C LEU A 203 5.67 0.43 22.69
N ALA A 204 5.41 -0.84 22.98
CA ALA A 204 6.21 -1.94 22.41
C ALA A 204 6.11 -1.98 20.88
N TRP A 205 4.90 -1.81 20.33
CA TRP A 205 4.66 -1.87 18.89
C TRP A 205 5.11 -0.61 18.13
N ALA A 206 4.62 0.57 18.50
CA ALA A 206 4.97 1.84 17.86
C ALA A 206 6.40 2.26 18.19
N GLY A 207 6.87 1.99 19.41
CA GLY A 207 8.23 2.29 19.84
C GLY A 207 9.28 1.44 19.12
N SER A 208 9.04 0.14 18.91
CA SER A 208 9.94 -0.69 18.08
C SER A 208 10.04 -0.16 16.65
N GLY A 209 8.92 0.29 16.07
CA GLY A 209 8.91 0.86 14.71
C GLY A 209 9.63 2.20 14.65
N ALA A 210 9.41 3.06 15.65
CA ALA A 210 10.12 4.31 15.80
C ALA A 210 11.64 4.11 15.94
N LEU A 211 12.07 3.12 16.73
CA LEU A 211 13.49 2.76 16.87
C LEU A 211 14.09 2.25 15.55
N ALA A 212 13.34 1.44 14.79
CA ALA A 212 13.76 1.04 13.44
C ALA A 212 13.88 2.24 12.49
N GLY A 213 12.96 3.21 12.61
CA GLY A 213 12.97 4.47 11.86
C GLY A 213 14.21 5.32 12.13
N LEU A 214 14.70 5.37 13.37
CA LEU A 214 15.93 6.10 13.73
C LEU A 214 17.16 5.60 12.99
N LEU A 215 17.17 4.34 12.53
CA LEU A 215 18.30 3.80 11.77
C LEU A 215 18.31 4.23 10.30
N VAL A 216 17.20 4.75 9.75
CA VAL A 216 17.08 5.10 8.33
C VAL A 216 18.15 6.12 7.88
N PRO A 217 18.41 7.24 8.59
CA PRO A 217 19.44 8.20 8.18
C PRO A 217 20.85 7.59 8.13
N PHE A 218 21.16 6.70 9.08
CA PHE A 218 22.43 5.97 9.13
C PHE A 218 22.54 4.93 8.01
N TYR A 219 21.45 4.20 7.77
CA TYR A 219 21.36 3.14 6.77
C TYR A 219 21.50 3.66 5.34
N TYR A 220 21.06 4.90 5.10
CA TYR A 220 21.22 5.60 3.82
C TYR A 220 22.40 6.60 3.81
N ARG A 221 23.22 6.65 4.88
CA ARG A 221 24.45 7.46 5.01
C ARG A 221 24.27 8.95 4.69
N HIS A 222 23.15 9.53 5.10
CA HIS A 222 22.89 10.96 4.88
C HIS A 222 22.40 11.62 6.17
N PRO A 223 23.26 12.38 6.86
CA PRO A 223 22.91 13.00 8.13
C PRO A 223 22.15 14.33 7.97
N PHE A 224 22.04 14.88 6.76
CA PHE A 224 21.47 16.21 6.56
C PHE A 224 20.00 16.13 6.17
N VAL A 225 19.13 16.45 7.12
CA VAL A 225 17.72 16.76 6.87
C VAL A 225 17.64 18.21 6.36
N ARG A 226 16.93 18.44 5.24
CA ARG A 226 16.62 19.80 4.77
C ARG A 226 15.15 20.12 5.04
N PRO A 227 14.77 21.41 5.13
CA PRO A 227 13.37 21.80 5.29
C PRO A 227 12.48 21.17 4.20
N GLY A 228 11.50 20.37 4.63
CA GLY A 228 10.66 19.57 3.73
C GLY A 228 9.62 20.35 2.92
N HIS A 229 9.34 21.60 3.29
CA HIS A 229 8.33 22.42 2.62
C HIS A 229 8.62 22.60 1.12
N ARG A 230 9.90 22.59 0.70
CA ARG A 230 10.28 22.71 -0.72
C ARG A 230 9.90 21.49 -1.54
N TRP A 231 10.05 20.29 -0.95
CA TRP A 231 9.59 19.06 -1.60
C TRP A 231 8.07 19.05 -1.68
N LEU A 232 7.39 19.37 -0.57
CA LEU A 232 5.92 19.43 -0.57
C LEU A 232 5.38 20.46 -1.54
N ALA A 233 5.95 21.66 -1.62
CA ALA A 233 5.52 22.68 -2.57
C ALA A 233 5.74 22.22 -4.02
N TYR A 234 6.88 21.59 -4.31
CA TYR A 234 7.19 21.04 -5.62
C TYR A 234 6.22 19.93 -6.02
N THR A 235 5.89 19.02 -5.10
CA THR A 235 4.99 17.91 -5.39
C THR A 235 3.52 18.24 -5.21
N TRP A 236 3.19 19.39 -4.59
CA TRP A 236 1.83 19.71 -4.16
C TRP A 236 0.82 19.55 -5.29
N TRP A 237 1.14 20.06 -6.49
CA TRP A 237 0.25 20.09 -7.65
C TRP A 237 -0.32 18.71 -8.02
N PHE A 238 0.35 17.61 -7.65
CA PHE A 238 -0.14 16.24 -7.78
C PHE A 238 -0.34 15.50 -6.45
N ALA A 239 0.45 15.77 -5.41
CA ALA A 239 0.37 15.10 -4.12
C ALA A 239 -1.02 15.26 -3.46
N TRP A 240 -1.65 16.44 -3.59
CA TRP A 240 -3.00 16.66 -3.04
C TRP A 240 -4.05 15.71 -3.64
N ARG A 241 -3.84 15.27 -4.89
CA ARG A 241 -4.74 14.32 -5.58
C ARG A 241 -4.62 12.93 -4.98
N TYR A 242 -3.40 12.47 -4.68
CA TYR A 242 -3.20 11.23 -3.94
C TYR A 242 -3.82 11.30 -2.54
N LEU A 243 -3.63 12.42 -1.83
CA LEU A 243 -4.28 12.64 -0.54
C LEU A 243 -5.80 12.59 -0.66
N ALA A 244 -6.38 13.27 -1.66
CA ALA A 244 -7.82 13.28 -1.89
C ALA A 244 -8.34 11.87 -2.19
N SER A 245 -7.69 11.12 -3.09
CA SER A 245 -8.04 9.72 -3.38
C SER A 245 -7.95 8.83 -2.14
N TYR A 246 -6.88 8.96 -1.35
CA TYR A 246 -6.70 8.21 -0.11
C TYR A 246 -7.80 8.53 0.90
N LEU A 247 -8.02 9.80 1.23
CA LEU A 247 -9.05 10.23 2.18
C LEU A 247 -10.45 9.83 1.71
N THR A 248 -10.72 9.96 0.40
CA THR A 248 -11.98 9.54 -0.22
C THR A 248 -12.23 8.04 -0.05
N THR A 249 -11.18 7.22 -0.20
CA THR A 249 -11.26 5.76 0.02
C THR A 249 -11.48 5.44 1.50
N GLN A 250 -10.76 6.11 2.39
CA GLN A 250 -10.87 5.89 3.83
C GLN A 250 -12.23 6.35 4.40
N THR A 251 -12.74 7.49 3.91
CA THR A 251 -14.05 8.03 4.32
C THR A 251 -15.18 7.11 3.91
N ALA A 252 -15.13 6.46 2.74
CA ALA A 252 -16.14 5.47 2.36
C ALA A 252 -16.19 4.30 3.36
N GLY A 253 -15.01 3.79 3.76
CA GLY A 253 -14.90 2.74 4.77
C GLY A 253 -15.44 3.15 6.13
N LEU A 254 -15.08 4.35 6.60
CA LEU A 254 -15.58 4.89 7.88
C LEU A 254 -17.09 5.16 7.84
N ALA A 255 -17.59 5.74 6.76
CA ALA A 255 -19.02 5.99 6.56
C ALA A 255 -19.83 4.68 6.61
N ALA A 256 -19.31 3.60 6.02
CA ALA A 256 -19.94 2.29 6.11
C ALA A 256 -20.01 1.76 7.54
N LEU A 257 -18.92 1.89 8.31
CA LEU A 257 -18.89 1.45 9.70
C LEU A 257 -19.83 2.26 10.59
N VAL A 258 -19.80 3.59 10.48
CA VAL A 258 -20.65 4.48 11.27
C VAL A 258 -22.12 4.32 10.88
N GLY A 259 -22.42 4.28 9.57
CA GLY A 259 -23.77 4.15 9.05
C GLY A 259 -24.41 2.83 9.44
N VAL A 260 -23.71 1.71 9.24
CA VAL A 260 -24.23 0.38 9.63
C VAL A 260 -24.41 0.29 11.15
N ASN A 261 -23.50 0.85 11.95
CA ASN A 261 -23.66 0.84 13.40
C ASN A 261 -24.90 1.66 13.84
N ALA A 262 -25.08 2.85 13.28
CA ALA A 262 -26.18 3.74 13.62
C ALA A 262 -27.55 3.18 13.21
N ILE A 263 -27.63 2.53 12.04
CA ILE A 263 -28.88 2.01 11.48
C ILE A 263 -29.21 0.61 12.00
N ALA A 264 -28.20 -0.27 12.05
CA ALA A 264 -28.40 -1.71 12.19
C ALA A 264 -27.83 -2.29 13.50
N GLY A 265 -27.11 -1.49 14.29
CA GLY A 265 -26.60 -1.83 15.61
C GLY A 265 -25.31 -2.64 15.63
N ALA A 266 -24.74 -2.77 16.84
CA ALA A 266 -23.39 -3.30 17.08
C ALA A 266 -23.20 -4.76 16.63
N ARG A 267 -24.23 -5.60 16.72
CA ARG A 267 -24.15 -7.01 16.28
C ARG A 267 -23.89 -7.12 14.77
N GLN A 268 -24.57 -6.28 13.98
CA GLN A 268 -24.43 -6.27 12.53
C GLN A 268 -23.10 -5.64 12.09
N LEU A 269 -22.64 -4.60 12.81
CA LEU A 269 -21.29 -4.06 12.65
C LEU A 269 -20.22 -5.14 12.91
N GLY A 270 -20.38 -5.94 13.97
CA GLY A 270 -19.49 -7.06 14.27
C GLY A 270 -19.47 -8.12 13.16
N GLY A 271 -20.63 -8.44 12.57
CA GLY A 271 -20.71 -9.30 11.39
C GLY A 271 -19.96 -8.72 10.19
N LEU A 272 -20.14 -7.42 9.90
CA LEU A 272 -19.43 -6.71 8.83
C LEU A 272 -17.91 -6.72 9.02
N GLN A 273 -17.44 -6.44 10.24
CA GLN A 273 -16.01 -6.53 10.56
C GLN A 273 -15.49 -7.96 10.41
N GLY A 274 -16.26 -8.95 10.86
CA GLY A 274 -15.93 -10.37 10.70
C GLY A 274 -15.77 -10.77 9.23
N SER A 275 -16.64 -10.31 8.33
CA SER A 275 -16.50 -10.58 6.90
C SER A 275 -15.27 -9.88 6.30
N ILE A 276 -14.97 -8.64 6.71
CA ILE A 276 -13.78 -7.91 6.27
C ILE A 276 -12.48 -8.62 6.70
N VAL A 277 -12.43 -9.19 7.90
CA VAL A 277 -11.24 -9.94 8.38
C VAL A 277 -10.89 -11.09 7.43
N LEU A 278 -11.88 -11.79 6.89
CA LEU A 278 -11.67 -12.91 5.96
C LEU A 278 -11.22 -12.47 4.56
N THR A 279 -11.22 -11.16 4.27
CA THR A 279 -10.64 -10.60 3.03
C THR A 279 -9.16 -10.24 3.13
N ARG A 280 -8.61 -10.21 4.36
CA ARG A 280 -7.23 -9.77 4.61
C ARG A 280 -6.17 -10.55 3.81
N PRO A 281 -6.25 -11.89 3.62
CA PRO A 281 -5.25 -12.61 2.83
C PRO A 281 -5.19 -12.12 1.38
N TYR A 282 -6.33 -11.82 0.75
CA TYR A 282 -6.35 -11.18 -0.56
C TYR A 282 -5.68 -9.80 -0.52
N GLY A 283 -5.97 -8.99 0.49
CA GLY A 283 -5.35 -7.67 0.67
C GLY A 283 -3.82 -7.70 0.74
N LEU A 284 -3.24 -8.73 1.38
CA LEU A 284 -1.78 -8.95 1.43
C LEU A 284 -1.18 -9.14 0.04
N VAL A 285 -1.78 -10.04 -0.75
CA VAL A 285 -1.34 -10.32 -2.12
C VAL A 285 -1.56 -9.11 -3.02
N GLN A 286 -2.70 -8.44 -2.87
CA GLN A 286 -3.04 -7.25 -3.65
C GLN A 286 -2.03 -6.12 -3.43
N ALA A 287 -1.63 -5.84 -2.19
CA ALA A 287 -0.63 -4.84 -1.87
C ALA A 287 0.72 -5.15 -2.54
N ALA A 288 1.15 -6.41 -2.47
CA ALA A 288 2.37 -6.89 -3.13
C ALA A 288 2.32 -6.72 -4.66
N MET A 289 1.16 -7.01 -5.26
CA MET A 289 0.93 -6.84 -6.70
C MET A 289 0.96 -5.38 -7.11
N ASN A 290 0.33 -4.48 -6.34
CA ASN A 290 0.32 -3.04 -6.64
C ASN A 290 1.72 -2.44 -6.57
N ALA A 291 2.49 -2.74 -5.52
CA ALA A 291 3.86 -2.24 -5.38
C ALA A 291 4.75 -2.70 -6.55
N SER A 292 4.62 -3.97 -6.96
CA SER A 292 5.38 -4.53 -8.07
C SER A 292 4.96 -3.91 -9.41
N ALA A 293 3.66 -3.88 -9.70
CA ALA A 293 3.10 -3.42 -10.97
C ALA A 293 3.33 -1.92 -11.22
N VAL A 294 3.12 -1.07 -10.21
CA VAL A 294 3.39 0.38 -10.33
C VAL A 294 4.86 0.60 -10.67
N SER A 295 5.76 -0.13 -10.00
CA SER A 295 7.20 0.04 -10.21
C SER A 295 7.68 -0.49 -11.57
N GLU A 296 7.04 -1.52 -12.13
CA GLU A 296 7.35 -2.03 -13.47
C GLU A 296 6.90 -1.02 -14.54
N VAL A 297 5.67 -0.52 -14.44
CA VAL A 297 5.09 0.44 -15.41
C VAL A 297 5.75 1.82 -15.34
N ALA A 298 6.15 2.29 -14.15
CA ALA A 298 6.80 3.59 -14.01
C ALA A 298 8.24 3.63 -14.58
N ARG A 299 8.85 2.46 -14.82
CA ARG A 299 10.24 2.34 -15.29
C ARG A 299 10.36 1.85 -16.73
N SER A 300 9.27 1.42 -17.36
CA SER A 300 9.29 0.97 -18.73
C SER A 300 8.89 2.09 -19.68
N ASP A 301 9.65 2.26 -20.76
CA ASP A 301 9.21 3.02 -21.96
C ASP A 301 8.18 2.22 -22.78
N ALA A 302 7.48 1.29 -22.12
CA ALA A 302 6.56 0.36 -22.71
C ALA A 302 5.52 1.10 -23.54
N GLY A 303 5.12 0.54 -24.69
CA GLY A 303 4.02 1.09 -25.48
C GLY A 303 2.67 0.95 -24.77
N ALA A 304 1.63 1.59 -25.32
CA ALA A 304 0.26 1.48 -24.80
C ALA A 304 -0.24 0.02 -24.75
N ALA A 305 0.15 -0.81 -25.71
CA ALA A 305 -0.24 -2.22 -25.79
C ALA A 305 0.40 -3.08 -24.67
N GLU A 306 1.66 -2.82 -24.34
CA GLU A 306 2.37 -3.54 -23.28
C GLU A 306 1.84 -3.18 -21.89
N VAL A 307 1.59 -1.88 -21.64
CA VAL A 307 0.95 -1.43 -20.39
C VAL A 307 -0.44 -2.03 -20.25
N ARG A 308 -1.19 -2.13 -21.35
CA ARG A 308 -2.49 -2.81 -21.37
C ARG A 308 -2.34 -4.29 -21.02
N ALA A 309 -1.41 -5.01 -21.66
CA ALA A 309 -1.16 -6.41 -21.38
C ALA A 309 -0.75 -6.64 -19.91
N HIS A 310 0.11 -5.77 -19.36
CA HIS A 310 0.49 -5.79 -17.95
C HIS A 310 -0.74 -5.55 -17.04
N ALA A 311 -1.56 -4.54 -17.32
CA ALA A 311 -2.78 -4.25 -16.57
C ALA A 311 -3.77 -5.44 -16.58
N PHE A 312 -3.95 -6.10 -17.72
CA PHE A 312 -4.79 -7.30 -17.85
C PHE A 312 -4.22 -8.47 -17.06
N ARG A 313 -2.92 -8.76 -17.19
CA ARG A 313 -2.24 -9.86 -16.49
C ARG A 313 -2.34 -9.69 -14.97
N THR A 314 -2.04 -8.48 -14.49
CA THR A 314 -2.11 -8.14 -13.06
C THR A 314 -3.54 -8.21 -12.54
N SER A 315 -4.52 -7.68 -13.28
CA SER A 315 -5.94 -7.77 -12.86
C SER A 315 -6.46 -9.20 -12.90
N ARG A 316 -6.07 -10.01 -13.89
CA ARG A 316 -6.44 -11.43 -13.97
C ARG A 316 -5.89 -12.20 -12.78
N LEU A 317 -4.60 -12.03 -12.47
CA LEU A 317 -3.99 -12.69 -11.32
C LEU A 317 -4.66 -12.25 -10.01
N ALA A 318 -4.91 -10.95 -9.82
CA ALA A 318 -5.59 -10.44 -8.63
C ALA A 318 -7.01 -11.00 -8.52
N THR A 319 -7.74 -11.11 -9.64
CA THR A 319 -9.08 -11.69 -9.68
C THR A 319 -9.06 -13.18 -9.33
N LEU A 320 -8.08 -13.95 -9.81
CA LEU A 320 -7.93 -15.37 -9.47
C LEU A 320 -7.65 -15.56 -7.98
N VAL A 321 -6.78 -14.72 -7.39
CA VAL A 321 -6.51 -14.76 -5.95
C VAL A 321 -7.76 -14.37 -5.14
N ALA A 322 -8.50 -13.35 -5.59
CA ALA A 322 -9.76 -12.96 -4.96
C ALA A 322 -10.83 -14.06 -5.02
N LEU A 323 -10.93 -14.76 -6.16
CA LEU A 323 -11.82 -15.91 -6.33
C LEU A 323 -11.41 -17.05 -5.40
N ALA A 324 -10.13 -17.39 -5.34
CA ALA A 324 -9.62 -18.41 -4.43
C ALA A 324 -9.93 -18.05 -2.96
N ASN A 325 -9.66 -16.81 -2.54
CA ASN A 325 -9.98 -16.33 -1.20
C ASN A 325 -11.50 -16.39 -0.93
N THR A 326 -12.32 -16.04 -1.92
CA THR A 326 -13.79 -16.11 -1.81
C THR A 326 -14.28 -17.55 -1.66
N ILE A 327 -13.75 -18.48 -2.45
CA ILE A 327 -14.09 -19.91 -2.35
C ILE A 327 -13.71 -20.44 -0.97
N VAL A 328 -12.48 -20.17 -0.50
CA VAL A 328 -12.03 -20.56 0.84
C VAL A 328 -12.95 -19.97 1.91
N MET A 329 -13.29 -18.70 1.79
CA MET A 329 -14.16 -17.99 2.73
C MET A 329 -15.57 -18.60 2.79
N LEU A 330 -16.15 -18.98 1.64
CA LEU A 330 -17.49 -19.58 1.56
C LEU A 330 -17.51 -21.07 1.93
N ALA A 331 -16.41 -21.78 1.70
CA ALA A 331 -16.26 -23.19 2.03
C ALA A 331 -15.90 -23.43 3.50
N LEU A 332 -15.61 -22.37 4.27
CA LEU A 332 -15.30 -22.47 5.70
C LEU A 332 -16.45 -23.15 6.46
N PRO A 333 -16.20 -24.33 7.06
CA PRO A 333 -17.17 -24.97 7.93
C PRO A 333 -17.51 -24.08 9.12
N THR A 334 -18.77 -24.14 9.58
CA THR A 334 -19.24 -23.31 10.71
C THR A 334 -18.37 -23.44 11.97
N PHE A 335 -17.77 -24.61 12.23
CA PHE A 335 -16.89 -24.79 13.38
C PHE A 335 -15.56 -24.02 13.26
N LEU A 336 -14.92 -24.02 12.07
CA LEU A 336 -13.72 -23.22 11.81
C LEU A 336 -14.07 -21.73 11.81
N GLY A 337 -15.20 -21.38 11.21
CA GLY A 337 -15.70 -20.01 11.21
C GLY A 337 -15.91 -19.47 12.62
N ARG A 338 -16.54 -20.24 13.52
CA ARG A 338 -16.68 -19.91 14.94
C ARG A 338 -15.36 -19.98 15.71
N ALA A 339 -14.42 -20.85 15.33
CA ALA A 339 -13.10 -20.85 15.95
C ALA A 339 -12.33 -19.56 15.63
N VAL A 340 -12.45 -19.04 14.41
CA VAL A 340 -11.76 -17.82 13.95
C VAL A 340 -12.48 -16.54 14.37
N LEU A 341 -13.81 -16.49 14.24
CA LEU A 341 -14.62 -15.29 14.46
C LEU A 341 -15.52 -15.36 15.71
N SER A 342 -15.49 -16.44 16.48
CA SER A 342 -16.28 -16.64 17.69
C SER A 342 -17.79 -16.36 17.45
N ASN A 343 -18.44 -15.66 18.37
CA ASN A 343 -19.85 -15.28 18.31
C ASN A 343 -20.21 -14.37 17.14
N THR A 344 -19.22 -13.79 16.43
CA THR A 344 -19.49 -12.92 15.26
C THR A 344 -19.69 -13.71 13.97
N TRP A 345 -19.33 -15.00 13.94
CA TRP A 345 -19.48 -15.86 12.77
C TRP A 345 -20.91 -15.89 12.24
N ASP A 346 -21.90 -16.06 13.12
CA ASP A 346 -23.29 -16.19 12.70
C ASP A 346 -23.83 -14.89 12.07
N ALA A 347 -23.28 -13.73 12.45
CA ALA A 347 -23.59 -12.44 11.84
C ALA A 347 -22.77 -12.16 10.56
N ALA A 348 -21.55 -12.70 10.46
CA ALA A 348 -20.67 -12.52 9.31
C ALA A 348 -21.03 -13.47 8.14
N LYS A 349 -21.44 -14.70 8.44
CA LYS A 349 -21.71 -15.76 7.45
C LYS A 349 -22.65 -15.32 6.31
N PRO A 350 -23.77 -14.61 6.57
CA PRO A 350 -24.65 -14.14 5.49
C PRO A 350 -24.00 -13.08 4.58
N LEU A 351 -22.99 -12.36 5.07
CA LEU A 351 -22.32 -11.28 4.34
C LEU A 351 -21.21 -11.79 3.41
N LEU A 352 -20.69 -13.00 3.65
CA LEU A 352 -19.50 -13.53 2.98
C LEU A 352 -19.64 -13.56 1.46
N LEU A 353 -20.82 -13.91 0.93
CA LEU A 353 -21.02 -13.94 -0.51
C LEU A 353 -20.85 -12.54 -1.13
N ALA A 354 -21.52 -11.55 -0.57
CA ALA A 354 -21.43 -10.17 -1.04
C ALA A 354 -20.00 -9.63 -0.92
N THR A 355 -19.36 -9.84 0.25
CA THR A 355 -17.96 -9.46 0.48
C THR A 355 -17.00 -10.16 -0.50
N GLY A 356 -17.24 -11.43 -0.82
CA GLY A 356 -16.46 -12.20 -1.78
C GLY A 356 -16.56 -11.63 -3.20
N VAL A 357 -17.80 -11.37 -3.66
CA VAL A 357 -18.03 -10.73 -4.96
C VAL A 357 -17.38 -9.35 -5.03
N GLN A 358 -17.42 -8.58 -3.94
CA GLN A 358 -16.78 -7.27 -3.86
C GLN A 358 -15.26 -7.34 -4.07
N ILE A 359 -14.56 -8.27 -3.42
CA ILE A 359 -13.11 -8.41 -3.60
C ILE A 359 -12.74 -8.94 -4.99
N VAL A 360 -13.61 -9.73 -5.62
CA VAL A 360 -13.45 -10.16 -7.02
C VAL A 360 -13.51 -8.96 -7.97
N PHE A 361 -14.49 -8.08 -7.82
CA PHE A 361 -14.55 -6.83 -8.57
C PHE A 361 -13.35 -5.90 -8.30
N LEU A 362 -12.88 -5.85 -7.06
CA LEU A 362 -11.66 -5.12 -6.71
C LEU A 362 -10.43 -5.70 -7.44
N GLY A 363 -10.32 -7.03 -7.54
CA GLY A 363 -9.28 -7.72 -8.31
C GLY A 363 -9.30 -7.34 -9.79
N MET A 364 -10.48 -7.22 -10.40
CA MET A 364 -10.65 -6.84 -11.80
C MET A 364 -10.16 -5.43 -12.14
N THR A 365 -10.02 -4.53 -11.15
CA THR A 365 -9.55 -3.14 -11.35
C THR A 365 -8.10 -2.92 -10.91
N THR A 366 -7.51 -3.88 -10.22
CA THR A 366 -6.20 -3.74 -9.54
C THR A 366 -5.07 -3.38 -10.51
N GLY A 367 -4.95 -4.12 -11.63
CA GLY A 367 -3.90 -3.86 -12.62
C GLY A 367 -4.12 -2.57 -13.42
N LEU A 368 -5.36 -2.13 -13.62
CA LEU A 368 -5.67 -0.86 -14.28
C LEU A 368 -5.21 0.32 -13.42
N ARG A 369 -5.53 0.28 -12.13
CA ARG A 369 -5.07 1.28 -11.15
C ARG A 369 -3.55 1.35 -11.11
N ALA A 370 -2.88 0.20 -11.02
CA ALA A 370 -1.43 0.16 -11.00
C ALA A 370 -0.80 0.73 -12.29
N ALA A 371 -1.38 0.42 -13.46
CA ALA A 371 -0.91 0.94 -14.74
C ALA A 371 -1.07 2.46 -14.87
N LEU A 372 -2.21 3.01 -14.47
CA LEU A 372 -2.46 4.46 -14.52
C LEU A 372 -1.64 5.24 -13.50
N MET A 373 -1.38 4.67 -12.32
CA MET A 373 -0.43 5.23 -11.35
C MET A 373 1.00 5.24 -11.91
N GLY A 374 1.45 4.14 -12.51
CA GLY A 374 2.78 4.06 -13.13
C GLY A 374 2.99 5.08 -14.25
N ARG A 375 1.95 5.37 -15.04
CA ARG A 375 1.97 6.39 -16.12
C ARG A 375 1.78 7.83 -15.65
N LYS A 376 1.74 8.10 -14.34
CA LYS A 376 1.52 9.44 -13.77
C LYS A 376 0.17 10.08 -14.15
N GLN A 377 -0.82 9.32 -14.63
CA GLN A 377 -2.12 9.84 -15.06
C GLN A 377 -3.16 9.88 -13.93
N THR A 378 -2.76 10.33 -12.74
CA THR A 378 -3.54 10.17 -11.50
C THR A 378 -4.79 11.03 -11.40
N GLN A 379 -4.90 12.09 -12.19
CA GLN A 379 -6.11 12.93 -12.30
C GLN A 379 -7.39 12.12 -12.63
N TYR A 380 -7.27 11.06 -13.43
CA TYR A 380 -8.41 10.21 -13.79
C TYR A 380 -8.75 9.21 -12.69
N THR A 381 -7.74 8.70 -12.01
CA THR A 381 -7.91 7.86 -10.81
C THR A 381 -8.69 8.61 -9.75
N VAL A 382 -8.32 9.87 -9.46
CA VAL A 382 -9.01 10.69 -8.47
C VAL A 382 -10.46 10.96 -8.84
N SER A 383 -10.73 11.31 -10.11
CA SER A 383 -12.09 11.58 -10.56
C SER A 383 -12.99 10.34 -10.41
N LEU A 384 -12.48 9.17 -10.80
CA LEU A 384 -13.19 7.91 -10.61
C LEU A 384 -13.36 7.54 -9.13
N ASP A 385 -12.35 7.77 -8.29
CA ASP A 385 -12.41 7.47 -6.86
C ASP A 385 -13.45 8.35 -6.15
N ILE A 386 -13.51 9.65 -6.46
CA ILE A 386 -14.52 10.58 -5.90
C ILE A 386 -15.92 10.12 -6.29
N VAL A 387 -16.17 9.88 -7.58
CA VAL A 387 -17.48 9.43 -8.06
C VAL A 387 -17.86 8.10 -7.41
N THR A 388 -16.93 7.14 -7.39
CA THR A 388 -17.16 5.82 -6.80
C THR A 388 -17.45 5.92 -5.31
N THR A 389 -16.73 6.77 -4.56
CA THR A 389 -16.98 6.96 -3.13
C THR A 389 -18.33 7.59 -2.85
N VAL A 390 -18.74 8.62 -3.60
CA VAL A 390 -20.06 9.23 -3.42
C VAL A 390 -21.15 8.18 -3.66
N LEU A 391 -21.05 7.42 -4.75
CA LEU A 391 -21.97 6.31 -5.04
C LEU A 391 -21.92 5.24 -3.94
N MET A 392 -20.73 4.90 -3.44
CA MET A 392 -20.52 3.90 -2.39
C MET A 392 -21.20 4.33 -1.09
N MET A 393 -21.03 5.58 -0.68
CA MET A 393 -21.69 6.12 0.51
C MET A 393 -23.21 6.03 0.36
N ILE A 394 -23.77 6.54 -0.73
CA ILE A 394 -25.22 6.51 -0.96
C ILE A 394 -25.73 5.06 -0.94
N ALA A 395 -25.10 4.16 -1.68
CA ALA A 395 -25.53 2.76 -1.78
C ALA A 395 -25.40 2.02 -0.43
N VAL A 396 -24.36 2.30 0.34
CA VAL A 396 -24.16 1.72 1.67
C VAL A 396 -25.22 2.20 2.64
N PHE A 397 -25.52 3.51 2.69
CA PHE A 397 -26.57 4.04 3.57
C PHE A 397 -27.96 3.56 3.18
N VAL A 398 -28.29 3.60 1.89
CA VAL A 398 -29.57 3.11 1.37
C VAL A 398 -29.73 1.60 1.59
N GLY A 399 -28.67 0.83 1.34
CA GLY A 399 -28.65 -0.61 1.59
C GLY A 399 -28.75 -0.94 3.08
N ALA A 400 -28.03 -0.20 3.93
CA ALA A 400 -28.11 -0.34 5.39
C ALA A 400 -29.52 -0.11 5.92
N TRP A 401 -30.22 0.89 5.38
CA TRP A 401 -31.61 1.18 5.75
C TRP A 401 -32.58 0.07 5.33
N GLN A 402 -32.35 -0.58 4.19
CA GLN A 402 -33.22 -1.66 3.69
C GLN A 402 -33.03 -2.99 4.43
N ASN A 403 -31.79 -3.41 4.69
CA ASN A 403 -31.50 -4.75 5.20
C ASN A 403 -30.25 -4.80 6.09
N GLY A 404 -29.99 -3.72 6.83
CA GLY A 404 -28.85 -3.62 7.73
C GLY A 404 -27.50 -3.87 7.05
N ALA A 405 -26.58 -4.55 7.74
CA ALA A 405 -25.25 -4.86 7.21
C ALA A 405 -25.30 -5.62 5.88
N LEU A 406 -26.27 -6.52 5.68
CA LEU A 406 -26.37 -7.27 4.42
C LEU A 406 -26.67 -6.35 3.23
N GLY A 407 -27.65 -5.46 3.38
CA GLY A 407 -27.97 -4.49 2.35
C GLY A 407 -26.82 -3.50 2.12
N ALA A 408 -26.11 -3.10 3.18
CA ALA A 408 -24.93 -2.25 3.08
C ALA A 408 -23.81 -2.88 2.24
N VAL A 409 -23.45 -4.16 2.51
CA VAL A 409 -22.40 -4.85 1.74
C VAL A 409 -22.83 -5.05 0.29
N TRP A 410 -24.07 -5.42 0.02
CA TRP A 410 -24.56 -5.54 -1.36
C TRP A 410 -24.58 -4.21 -2.10
N GLY A 411 -25.00 -3.13 -1.44
CA GLY A 411 -24.92 -1.77 -2.00
C GLY A 411 -23.48 -1.42 -2.38
N ALA A 412 -22.53 -1.70 -1.49
CA ALA A 412 -21.11 -1.49 -1.76
C ALA A 412 -20.57 -2.38 -2.91
N THR A 413 -21.06 -3.61 -2.98
CA THR A 413 -20.66 -4.59 -4.01
C THR A 413 -21.15 -4.18 -5.40
N ILE A 414 -22.39 -3.68 -5.49
CA ILE A 414 -22.98 -3.18 -6.75
C ILE A 414 -22.17 -1.99 -7.26
N VAL A 415 -21.87 -1.02 -6.39
CA VAL A 415 -21.05 0.13 -6.76
C VAL A 415 -19.66 -0.29 -7.20
N GLN A 416 -19.05 -1.28 -6.55
CA GLN A 416 -17.76 -1.82 -6.98
C GLN A 416 -17.83 -2.47 -8.37
N GLY A 417 -18.94 -3.14 -8.70
CA GLY A 417 -19.20 -3.66 -10.05
C GLY A 417 -19.37 -2.56 -11.10
N VAL A 418 -20.07 -1.47 -10.76
CA VAL A 418 -20.14 -0.27 -11.62
C VAL A 418 -18.75 0.34 -11.82
N ALA A 419 -17.94 0.41 -10.77
CA ALA A 419 -16.58 0.92 -10.86
C ALA A 419 -15.72 0.08 -11.82
N VAL A 420 -15.85 -1.25 -11.82
CA VAL A 420 -15.19 -2.12 -12.82
C VAL A 420 -15.49 -1.64 -14.23
N LEU A 421 -16.76 -1.42 -14.56
CA LEU A 421 -17.16 -0.94 -15.89
C LEU A 421 -16.58 0.43 -16.21
N MET A 422 -16.55 1.35 -15.24
CA MET A 422 -15.97 2.68 -15.41
C MET A 422 -14.46 2.61 -15.70
N TRP A 423 -13.71 1.81 -14.94
CA TRP A 423 -12.27 1.62 -15.11
C TRP A 423 -11.92 1.02 -16.47
N TRP A 424 -12.64 -0.03 -16.91
CA TRP A 424 -12.40 -0.65 -18.21
C TRP A 424 -12.79 0.26 -19.39
N ARG A 425 -13.87 1.04 -19.27
CA ARG A 425 -14.25 2.04 -20.27
C ARG A 425 -13.20 3.13 -20.40
N LEU A 426 -12.65 3.62 -19.28
CA LEU A 426 -11.56 4.60 -19.30
C LEU A 426 -10.34 4.06 -20.06
N LEU A 427 -9.92 2.82 -19.76
CA LEU A 427 -8.78 2.20 -20.45
C LEU A 427 -9.03 2.05 -21.95
N ALA A 428 -10.22 1.55 -22.34
CA ALA A 428 -10.60 1.38 -23.74
C ALA A 428 -10.58 2.72 -24.50
N TRP A 429 -11.18 3.76 -23.93
CA TRP A 429 -11.21 5.10 -24.52
C TRP A 429 -9.79 5.65 -24.74
N ARG A 430 -8.89 5.54 -23.75
CA ARG A 430 -7.51 6.05 -23.91
C ARG A 430 -6.69 5.25 -24.90
N SER A 431 -6.90 3.94 -24.97
CA SER A 431 -6.24 3.10 -25.96
C SER A 431 -6.67 3.46 -27.39
N ALA A 432 -7.92 3.89 -27.58
CA ALA A 432 -8.42 4.33 -28.87
C ALA A 432 -7.89 5.71 -29.28
N VAL A 433 -7.62 6.60 -28.31
CA VAL A 433 -7.17 7.99 -28.56
C VAL A 433 -5.63 8.12 -28.52
N GLY A 434 -4.88 7.02 -28.36
CA GLY A 434 -3.40 7.07 -28.24
C GLY A 434 -2.89 7.73 -26.95
N ALA A 435 -3.77 8.23 -26.09
CA ALA A 435 -3.46 9.04 -24.90
C ALA A 435 -2.87 8.25 -23.71
N LEU A 436 -2.36 7.04 -23.94
CA LEU A 436 -1.56 6.28 -22.97
C LEU A 436 -0.06 6.50 -23.15
N GLU A 437 0.33 7.30 -24.15
CA GLU A 437 1.71 7.78 -24.26
C GLU A 437 2.12 8.58 -23.01
N PRO A 438 3.38 8.45 -22.57
CA PRO A 438 3.86 9.18 -21.42
C PRO A 438 3.68 10.68 -21.68
N VAL A 439 3.07 11.38 -20.73
CA VAL A 439 3.02 12.84 -20.78
C VAL A 439 4.45 13.32 -20.57
N VAL A 440 5.11 13.72 -21.66
CA VAL A 440 6.40 14.42 -21.60
C VAL A 440 6.11 15.77 -20.95
N VAL A 441 6.38 15.88 -19.65
CA VAL A 441 6.41 17.17 -18.98
C VAL A 441 7.76 17.76 -19.37
N GLU A 442 7.78 18.63 -20.39
CA GLU A 442 8.96 19.44 -20.67
C GLU A 442 9.30 20.22 -19.39
N PRO A 443 10.56 20.19 -18.92
CA PRO A 443 10.95 21.05 -17.82
C PRO A 443 10.76 22.48 -18.31
N GLU A 444 9.82 23.21 -17.69
CA GLU A 444 9.80 24.66 -17.80
C GLU A 444 11.21 25.15 -17.45
N THR A 445 11.84 25.78 -18.44
CA THR A 445 13.15 26.40 -18.32
C THR A 445 13.04 27.44 -17.21
N ALA A 446 13.64 27.12 -16.06
CA ALA A 446 13.84 28.04 -14.95
C ALA A 446 15.17 28.77 -15.10
#